data_AF-A0A8R2BAU9-F1
#
_entry.id   AF-A0A8R2BAU9-F1
#
_cell.length_a   1.000
_cell.length_b   1.000
_cell.length_c   1.000
_cell.angle_alpha   90.00
_cell.angle_beta   90.00
_cell.angle_gamma   90.00
#
_symmetry.space_group_name_H-M   'P 1'
#
loop_
_entity.id
_entity.type
_entity.pdbx_description
1 polymer ?
#
loop_
_entity_poly.entity_id
_entity_poly.type
_entity_poly.pdbx_seq_one_letter_code
_entity_poly.pdbx_strand_id
1 'polypeptide(L)'
;MLVKLIDLSDQMSSYSNPLRRSQKWYRKVALDALLNISVVNALVLFRAVTSSKLSITDFRAQLVEQLIKKESIPENIPETHKLVKSNRSKCSMCYAKMVIAKGRTFAQKHVNKTFTKCFLCDKYFCMDCFFEEHKFVKK
;
A
#
# COMPACT_ATOMS: atom_id res chain seq x y z
N MET A 1 -47.70 1.27 -14.15
CA MET A 1 -46.69 1.71 -13.16
C MET A 1 -45.42 0.86 -13.22
N LEU A 2 -45.53 -0.49 -13.28
CA LEU A 2 -44.39 -1.42 -13.42
C LEU A 2 -43.54 -1.22 -14.69
N VAL A 3 -44.16 -0.95 -15.84
CA VAL A 3 -43.44 -0.74 -17.11
C VAL A 3 -42.48 0.46 -17.02
N LYS A 4 -42.92 1.59 -16.45
CA LYS A 4 -42.07 2.77 -16.22
C LYS A 4 -40.87 2.52 -15.30
N LEU A 5 -41.01 1.61 -14.33
CA LEU A 5 -39.91 1.24 -13.42
C LEU A 5 -38.86 0.38 -14.15
N ILE A 6 -39.32 -0.50 -15.05
CA ILE A 6 -38.46 -1.31 -15.91
C ILE A 6 -37.71 -0.41 -16.89
N ASP A 7 -38.40 0.54 -17.53
CA ASP A 7 -37.78 1.49 -18.46
C ASP A 7 -36.72 2.36 -17.76
N LEU A 8 -36.99 2.85 -16.55
CA LEU A 8 -36.03 3.64 -15.78
C LEU A 8 -34.80 2.84 -15.38
N SER A 9 -34.98 1.57 -14.99
CA SER A 9 -33.88 0.67 -14.67
C SER A 9 -33.01 0.37 -15.89
N ASP A 10 -33.64 0.15 -17.06
CA ASP A 10 -32.93 -0.09 -18.31
C ASP A 10 -32.17 1.16 -18.76
N GLN A 11 -32.77 2.34 -18.59
CA GLN A 11 -32.13 3.63 -18.84
C GLN A 11 -30.87 3.80 -17.97
N MET A 12 -30.93 3.54 -16.67
CA MET A 12 -29.78 3.61 -15.76
C MET A 12 -28.66 2.62 -16.13
N SER A 13 -29.02 1.44 -16.65
CA SER A 13 -28.07 0.43 -17.16
C SER A 13 -27.37 0.91 -18.44
N SER A 14 -28.13 1.51 -19.37
CA SER A 14 -27.63 1.95 -20.68
C SER A 14 -26.54 3.03 -20.60
N TYR A 15 -26.62 3.96 -19.64
CA TYR A 15 -25.68 5.09 -19.51
C TYR A 15 -24.26 4.69 -19.13
N SER A 16 -24.04 3.42 -18.77
CA SER A 16 -22.82 3.00 -18.09
C SER A 16 -22.35 1.62 -18.52
N ASN A 17 -22.68 1.26 -19.77
CA ASN A 17 -22.35 -0.04 -20.33
C ASN A 17 -20.85 -0.11 -20.70
N PRO A 18 -20.05 -1.02 -20.11
CA PRO A 18 -18.63 -1.20 -20.44
C PRO A 18 -18.46 -1.98 -21.77
N LEU A 19 -19.31 -1.70 -22.75
CA LEU A 19 -19.54 -2.52 -23.93
C LEU A 19 -18.33 -2.54 -24.86
N ARG A 20 -17.42 -3.46 -24.60
CA ARG A 20 -16.44 -3.92 -25.60
C ARG A 20 -17.14 -4.82 -26.60
N ARG A 21 -16.90 -4.60 -27.90
CA ARG A 21 -17.36 -5.49 -28.98
C ARG A 21 -16.81 -6.90 -28.69
N SER A 22 -17.67 -7.81 -28.23
CA SER A 22 -17.32 -9.17 -27.84
C SER A 22 -18.11 -10.15 -28.69
N GLN A 23 -17.44 -11.09 -29.36
CA GLN A 23 -18.09 -12.09 -30.22
C GLN A 23 -18.87 -13.17 -29.44
N LYS A 24 -18.71 -13.23 -28.12
CA LYS A 24 -19.28 -14.28 -27.27
C LYS A 24 -20.47 -13.75 -26.49
N TRP A 25 -21.68 -14.17 -26.88
CA TRP A 25 -22.96 -13.70 -26.32
C TRP A 25 -23.05 -13.82 -24.79
N TYR A 26 -22.51 -14.88 -24.21
CA TYR A 26 -22.57 -15.11 -22.76
C TYR A 26 -21.77 -14.08 -21.96
N ARG A 27 -20.67 -13.55 -22.52
CA ARG A 27 -19.88 -12.49 -21.88
C ARG A 27 -20.68 -11.20 -21.83
N LYS A 28 -21.47 -10.92 -22.88
CA LYS A 28 -22.40 -9.79 -22.91
C LYS A 28 -23.45 -9.94 -21.83
N VAL A 29 -24.06 -11.12 -21.68
CA VAL A 29 -25.05 -11.37 -20.61
C VAL A 29 -24.44 -11.19 -19.22
N ALA A 30 -23.26 -11.75 -18.96
CA ALA A 30 -22.63 -11.65 -17.66
C ALA A 30 -22.19 -10.21 -17.30
N LEU A 31 -21.56 -9.49 -18.24
CA LEU A 31 -21.00 -8.16 -17.97
C LEU A 31 -22.02 -7.03 -18.13
N ASP A 32 -22.92 -7.11 -19.12
CA ASP A 32 -23.88 -6.02 -19.36
C ASP A 32 -25.16 -6.20 -18.57
N ALA A 33 -25.67 -7.43 -18.41
CA ALA A 33 -26.93 -7.64 -17.70
C ALA A 33 -26.67 -7.91 -16.22
N LEU A 34 -25.99 -9.00 -15.88
CA LEU A 34 -25.87 -9.44 -14.50
C LEU A 34 -25.06 -8.46 -13.63
N LEU A 35 -23.95 -7.93 -14.15
CA LEU A 35 -23.12 -7.00 -13.39
C LEU A 35 -23.77 -5.61 -13.24
N ASN A 36 -24.45 -5.07 -14.27
CA ASN A 36 -25.17 -3.80 -14.10
C ASN A 36 -26.32 -3.93 -13.11
N ILE A 37 -27.09 -5.03 -13.17
CA ILE A 37 -28.18 -5.30 -12.22
C ILE A 37 -27.62 -5.43 -10.80
N SER A 38 -26.52 -6.17 -10.60
CA SER A 38 -25.93 -6.34 -9.28
C SER A 38 -25.40 -5.04 -8.69
N VAL A 39 -24.75 -4.19 -9.50
CA VAL A 39 -24.25 -2.86 -9.06
C VAL A 39 -25.39 -1.92 -8.69
N VAL A 40 -26.49 -1.90 -9.46
CA VAL A 40 -27.67 -1.08 -9.14
C VAL A 40 -28.33 -1.56 -7.85
N ASN A 41 -28.51 -2.86 -7.67
CA ASN A 41 -29.06 -3.44 -6.45
C ASN A 41 -28.18 -3.14 -5.22
N ALA A 42 -26.86 -3.25 -5.37
CA ALA A 42 -25.90 -2.91 -4.33
C ALA A 42 -25.97 -1.42 -3.94
N LEU A 43 -26.13 -0.52 -4.91
CA LEU A 43 -26.32 0.91 -4.64
C LEU A 43 -27.62 1.18 -3.87
N VAL A 44 -28.72 0.51 -4.22
CA VAL A 44 -30.00 0.65 -3.50
C VAL A 44 -29.84 0.21 -2.04
N LEU A 45 -29.20 -0.94 -1.80
CA LEU A 45 -28.91 -1.43 -0.45
C LEU A 45 -27.99 -0.47 0.31
N PHE A 46 -26.93 0.04 -0.34
CA PHE A 46 -25.99 0.97 0.27
C PHE A 46 -26.67 2.29 0.69
N ARG A 47 -27.57 2.82 -0.14
CA ARG A 47 -28.36 4.01 0.19
C ARG A 47 -29.31 3.74 1.36
N ALA A 48 -29.91 2.55 1.42
CA ALA A 48 -30.81 2.18 2.51
C ALA A 48 -30.09 2.09 3.86
N VAL A 49 -28.87 1.54 3.89
CA VAL A 49 -28.08 1.37 5.12
C VAL A 49 -27.42 2.68 5.56
N THR A 50 -26.79 3.40 4.63
CA THR A 50 -25.95 4.57 4.94
C THR A 50 -26.74 5.89 4.90
N SER A 51 -28.01 5.87 4.49
CA SER A 51 -28.85 7.07 4.25
C SER A 51 -28.17 8.13 3.36
N SER A 52 -27.28 7.70 2.47
CA SER A 52 -26.48 8.57 1.61
C SER A 52 -27.17 8.80 0.26
N LYS A 53 -26.96 9.99 -0.31
CA LYS A 53 -27.47 10.36 -1.66
C LYS A 53 -26.39 10.22 -2.74
N LEU A 54 -25.57 9.16 -2.66
CA LEU A 54 -24.48 8.92 -3.61
C LEU A 54 -25.02 8.61 -5.02
N SER A 55 -24.44 9.23 -6.05
CA SER A 55 -24.81 8.99 -7.44
C SER A 55 -24.31 7.61 -7.92
N ILE A 56 -24.89 7.07 -8.99
CA ILE A 56 -24.45 5.78 -9.54
C ILE A 56 -23.03 5.84 -10.12
N THR A 57 -22.62 7.00 -10.65
CA THR A 57 -21.28 7.23 -11.18
C THR A 57 -20.24 7.24 -10.06
N ASP A 58 -20.52 7.93 -8.95
CA ASP A 58 -19.61 8.01 -7.82
C ASP A 58 -19.48 6.66 -7.12
N PHE A 59 -20.59 5.94 -6.99
CA PHE A 59 -20.59 4.58 -6.43
C PHE A 59 -19.74 3.62 -7.26
N ARG A 60 -19.86 3.66 -8.59
CA ARG A 60 -19.01 2.87 -9.50
C ARG A 60 -17.54 3.24 -9.37
N ALA A 61 -17.21 4.53 -9.30
CA ALA A 61 -15.83 4.99 -9.12
C ALA A 61 -15.22 4.46 -7.81
N GLN A 62 -15.94 4.59 -6.70
CA GLN A 62 -15.50 4.07 -5.41
C GLN A 62 -15.36 2.55 -5.42
N LEU A 63 -16.31 1.84 -6.02
CA LEU A 63 -16.28 0.38 -6.12
C LEU A 63 -15.06 -0.10 -6.92
N VAL A 64 -14.74 0.56 -8.04
CA VAL A 64 -13.52 0.28 -8.82
C VAL A 64 -12.28 0.59 -8.00
N GLU A 65 -12.24 1.71 -7.28
CA GLU A 65 -11.11 2.06 -6.43
C GLU A 65 -10.85 1.00 -5.35
N GLN A 66 -11.91 0.49 -4.71
CA GLN A 66 -11.80 -0.57 -3.69
C GLN A 66 -11.37 -1.91 -4.31
N LEU A 67 -11.85 -2.26 -5.51
CA LEU A 67 -11.44 -3.49 -6.19
C LEU A 67 -10.00 -3.43 -6.72
N ILE A 68 -9.50 -2.24 -7.07
CA ILE A 68 -8.11 -2.04 -7.55
C ILE A 68 -7.15 -1.91 -6.36
N LYS A 69 -7.60 -1.39 -5.22
CA LYS A 69 -6.83 -1.37 -3.98
C LYS A 69 -6.52 -2.81 -3.59
N LYS A 70 -5.38 -3.30 -4.07
CA LYS A 70 -4.74 -4.49 -3.55
C LYS A 70 -4.52 -4.18 -2.08
N GLU A 71 -5.20 -4.91 -1.20
CA GLU A 71 -4.81 -4.94 0.20
C GLU A 71 -3.32 -5.26 0.19
N SER A 72 -2.49 -4.26 0.46
CA SER A 72 -1.15 -4.57 0.93
C SER A 72 -1.43 -5.29 2.23
N ILE A 73 -1.50 -6.62 2.18
CA ILE A 73 -1.14 -7.46 3.31
C ILE A 73 0.07 -6.73 3.86
N PRO A 74 0.02 -6.15 5.08
CA PRO A 74 1.16 -5.43 5.58
C PRO A 74 2.31 -6.42 5.48
N GLU A 75 3.22 -6.18 4.53
CA GLU A 75 4.46 -6.92 4.48
C GLU A 75 5.04 -6.66 5.85
N ASN A 76 5.09 -7.73 6.64
CA ASN A 76 5.45 -7.72 8.05
C ASN A 76 6.68 -6.82 8.16
N ILE A 77 6.48 -5.58 8.62
CA ILE A 77 7.53 -4.57 8.65
C ILE A 77 8.60 -5.25 9.49
N PRO A 78 9.83 -5.46 8.98
CA PRO A 78 10.79 -6.23 9.74
C PRO A 78 11.05 -5.49 11.05
N GLU A 79 10.46 -5.96 12.15
CA GLU A 79 10.78 -5.55 13.53
C GLU A 79 12.25 -5.83 13.86
N THR A 80 12.93 -6.57 12.97
CA THR A 80 14.34 -6.90 13.06
C THR A 80 15.19 -5.78 12.47
N HIS A 81 16.11 -5.26 13.27
CA HIS A 81 17.20 -4.42 12.76
C HIS A 81 17.98 -5.20 11.69
N LYS A 82 18.13 -4.62 10.50
CA LYS A 82 18.90 -5.20 9.38
C LYS A 82 19.84 -4.14 8.81
N LEU A 83 21.05 -4.55 8.42
CA LEU A 83 21.98 -3.70 7.69
C LEU A 83 21.57 -3.64 6.21
N VAL A 84 21.34 -2.43 5.72
CA VAL A 84 21.00 -2.14 4.32
C VAL A 84 22.12 -1.30 3.71
N LYS A 85 22.43 -1.52 2.42
CA LYS A 85 23.41 -0.72 1.69
C LYS A 85 22.94 0.74 1.57
N SER A 86 23.84 1.68 1.80
CA SER A 86 23.59 3.12 1.70
C SER A 86 24.88 3.87 1.34
N ASN A 87 24.82 5.19 1.40
CA ASN A 87 25.96 6.06 1.12
C ASN A 87 27.09 5.82 2.13
N ARG A 88 28.32 6.15 1.72
CA ARG A 88 29.48 5.96 2.58
C ARG A 88 29.47 6.97 3.72
N SER A 89 29.40 6.51 4.97
CA SER A 89 29.46 7.38 6.15
C SER A 89 30.30 6.77 7.26
N LYS A 90 30.55 7.52 8.32
CA LYS A 90 31.34 7.08 9.48
C LYS A 90 30.49 6.17 10.36
N CYS A 91 31.06 5.07 10.86
CA CYS A 91 30.37 4.24 11.83
C CYS A 91 30.11 5.03 13.12
N SER A 92 28.85 5.12 13.56
CA SER A 92 28.44 5.89 14.74
C SER A 92 29.12 5.39 16.02
N MET A 93 29.23 4.08 16.18
CA MET A 93 29.81 3.47 17.38
C MET A 93 31.34 3.59 17.42
N CYS A 94 32.03 3.31 16.31
CA CYS A 94 33.48 3.53 16.23
C CYS A 94 33.84 5.01 16.47
N TYR A 95 33.02 5.92 15.97
CA TYR A 95 33.22 7.34 16.18
C TYR A 95 33.11 7.69 17.66
N ALA A 96 32.06 7.21 18.35
CA ALA A 96 31.91 7.41 19.79
C ALA A 96 33.10 6.86 20.59
N LYS A 97 33.51 5.61 20.34
CA LYS A 97 34.67 4.99 21.00
C LYS A 97 35.96 5.80 20.79
N MET A 98 36.19 6.29 19.58
CA MET A 98 37.38 7.08 19.23
C MET A 98 37.37 8.48 19.84
N VAL A 99 36.19 9.12 19.91
CA VAL A 99 36.03 10.43 20.57
C VAL A 99 36.38 10.32 22.05
N ILE A 100 35.93 9.25 22.72
CA ILE A 100 36.24 9.01 24.14
C ILE A 100 37.74 8.78 24.35
N ALA A 101 38.40 8.03 23.47
CA ALA A 101 39.81 7.69 23.64
C ALA A 101 40.79 8.83 23.31
N LYS A 102 40.53 9.60 22.25
CA LYS A 102 41.54 10.52 21.66
C LYS A 102 40.95 11.89 21.24
N GLY A 103 39.69 12.14 21.54
CA GLY A 103 39.02 13.40 21.21
C GLY A 103 38.45 13.48 19.79
N ARG A 104 37.64 14.53 19.56
CA ARG A 104 36.82 14.72 18.35
C ARG A 104 37.65 14.85 17.06
N THR A 105 38.69 15.67 17.09
CA THR A 105 39.53 15.98 15.92
C THR A 105 40.24 14.73 15.40
N PHE A 106 40.72 13.89 16.32
CA PHE A 106 41.34 12.60 15.99
C PHE A 106 40.32 11.63 15.39
N ALA A 107 39.14 11.51 16.01
CA ALA A 107 38.08 10.59 15.57
C ALA A 107 37.56 10.92 14.17
N GLN A 108 37.43 12.20 13.80
CA GLN A 108 36.95 12.58 12.47
C GLN A 108 37.85 12.11 11.32
N LYS A 109 39.17 12.03 11.56
CA LYS A 109 40.16 11.65 10.54
C LYS A 109 40.39 10.15 10.45
N HIS A 110 40.37 9.45 11.60
CA HIS A 110 40.81 8.05 11.69
C HIS A 110 39.68 7.02 11.83
N VAL A 111 38.41 7.45 11.96
CA VAL A 111 37.31 6.48 12.13
C VAL A 111 37.00 5.74 10.83
N ASN A 112 36.70 4.45 10.98
CA ASN A 112 36.25 3.60 9.89
C ASN A 112 34.93 4.10 9.28
N LYS A 113 34.89 4.13 7.95
CA LYS A 113 33.71 4.48 7.14
C LYS A 113 33.07 3.22 6.59
N THR A 114 31.75 3.12 6.65
CA THR A 114 30.95 1.97 6.23
C THR A 114 29.93 2.37 5.16
N PHE A 115 29.52 1.40 4.35
CA PHE A 115 28.48 1.55 3.31
C PHE A 115 27.14 0.97 3.75
N THR A 116 27.00 0.68 5.04
CA THR A 116 25.86 -0.05 5.60
C THR A 116 25.24 0.76 6.72
N LYS A 117 23.92 0.90 6.69
CA LYS A 117 23.13 1.54 7.75
C LYS A 117 22.07 0.58 8.26
N CYS A 118 21.72 0.70 9.54
CA CYS A 118 20.61 -0.05 10.11
C CYS A 118 19.29 0.53 9.60
N PHE A 119 18.41 -0.34 9.07
CA PHE A 119 17.13 0.07 8.50
C PHE A 119 16.22 0.78 9.51
N LEU A 120 16.15 0.28 10.75
CA LEU A 120 15.28 0.83 11.79
C LEU A 120 15.89 2.02 12.53
N CYS A 121 17.19 1.97 12.82
CA CYS A 121 17.86 3.05 13.57
C CYS A 121 18.28 4.24 12.71
N ASP A 122 18.29 4.08 11.38
CA ASP A 122 18.85 5.03 10.40
C ASP A 122 20.27 5.52 10.73
N LYS A 123 21.06 4.67 11.39
CA LYS A 123 22.46 4.94 11.80
C LYS A 123 23.42 4.03 11.04
N TYR A 124 24.61 4.54 10.76
CA TYR A 124 25.66 3.82 10.05
C TYR A 124 26.48 2.98 11.03
N PHE A 125 26.62 1.70 10.73
CA PHE A 125 27.35 0.75 11.56
C PHE A 125 28.35 -0.07 10.75
N CYS A 126 29.44 -0.45 11.41
CA CYS A 126 30.31 -1.54 10.99
C CYS A 126 29.65 -2.87 11.33
N MET A 127 30.05 -3.98 10.68
CA MET A 127 29.46 -5.29 10.96
C MET A 127 29.58 -5.65 12.44
N ASP A 128 30.77 -5.48 13.03
CA ASP A 128 31.02 -5.79 14.44
C ASP A 128 30.16 -4.91 15.37
N CYS A 129 30.13 -3.61 15.09
CA CYS A 129 29.40 -2.60 15.83
C CYS A 129 27.89 -2.84 15.83
N PHE A 130 27.37 -3.35 14.72
CA PHE A 130 25.96 -3.66 14.58
C PHE A 130 25.55 -4.81 15.49
N PHE A 131 26.37 -5.87 15.58
CA PHE A 131 26.09 -7.00 16.47
C PHE A 131 26.28 -6.66 17.96
N GLU A 132 27.20 -5.73 18.29
CA GLU A 132 27.34 -5.22 19.66
C GLU A 132 26.11 -4.43 20.14
N GLU A 133 25.64 -3.49 19.32
CA GLU A 133 24.52 -2.59 19.66
C GLU A 133 23.15 -3.25 19.53
N HIS A 134 23.02 -4.25 18.65
CA HIS A 134 21.77 -4.95 18.39
C HIS A 134 21.91 -6.42 18.76
N LYS A 135 22.24 -6.66 20.05
CA LYS A 135 22.21 -8.00 20.63
C LYS A 135 20.87 -8.63 20.28
N PHE A 136 20.91 -9.75 19.56
CA PHE A 136 19.74 -10.56 19.27
C PHE A 136 19.08 -10.92 20.59
N VAL A 137 17.99 -10.23 20.93
CA VAL A 137 17.08 -10.72 21.96
C VAL A 137 16.42 -11.94 21.33
N LYS A 138 16.93 -13.13 21.65
CA LYS A 138 16.21 -14.38 21.38
C LYS A 138 14.89 -14.27 22.13
N LYS A 139 13.80 -14.02 21.41
CA LYS A 139 12.45 -14.34 21.87
C LYS A 139 12.33 -15.86 21.99
#